data_AF-A0A0R1H8C8-F1
#
_entry.id   AF-A0A0R1H8C8-F1
#
_cell.length_a   1.000
_cell.length_b   1.000
_cell.length_c   1.000
_cell.angle_alpha   90.00
_cell.angle_beta   90.00
_cell.angle_gamma   90.00
#
_symmetry.space_group_name_H-M   'P 1'
#
loop_
_entity.id
_entity.type
_entity.pdbx_description
1 polymer ?
#
loop_
_entity_poly.entity_id
_entity_poly.type
_entity_poly.pdbx_seq_one_letter_code
_entity_poly.pdbx_strand_id
1 'polypeptide(L)'
;MTNAVALFNHDQNQILGRNGVNLELSVDDTGLKYVLTPPDTQLGRDLVENVRAGIISQSSFAFSITDDSDAEKWTRDGDAEAPYNRLIRMIDRIYDVSPVTTPAYPDTEVKLGTRSLDQLKALEQPPKWQQERQKMLNELKREDLLRGLF
;
A
#
# COMPACT_ATOMS: atom_id res chain seq x y z
N MET A 1 -20.97 -2.17 -11.59
CA MET A 1 -19.53 -1.89 -11.45
C MET A 1 -19.37 -0.49 -10.90
N THR A 2 -18.75 -0.36 -9.72
CA THR A 2 -18.46 0.93 -9.08
C THR A 2 -17.34 1.63 -9.83
N ASN A 3 -17.60 2.85 -10.33
CA ASN A 3 -16.57 3.72 -10.91
C ASN A 3 -15.74 4.34 -9.78
N ALA A 4 -14.88 3.53 -9.17
CA ALA A 4 -13.98 3.92 -8.09
C ALA A 4 -12.59 4.28 -8.64
N VAL A 5 -11.94 5.24 -8.00
CA VAL A 5 -10.61 5.77 -8.38
C VAL A 5 -9.64 5.55 -7.23
N ALA A 6 -8.38 5.27 -7.54
CA ALA A 6 -7.30 5.34 -6.55
C ALA A 6 -6.64 6.71 -6.64
N LEU A 7 -6.58 7.43 -5.51
CA LEU A 7 -6.00 8.78 -5.41
C LEU A 7 -4.94 8.81 -4.31
N PHE A 8 -4.09 9.84 -4.28
CA PHE A 8 -3.31 10.14 -3.10
C PHE A 8 -4.03 11.21 -2.26
N ASN A 9 -4.18 10.99 -0.95
CA ASN A 9 -4.81 11.94 -0.02
C ASN A 9 -6.23 12.42 -0.46
N HIS A 10 -7.00 11.58 -1.16
CA HIS A 10 -8.31 11.93 -1.74
C HIS A 10 -8.29 13.13 -2.71
N ASP A 11 -7.11 13.56 -3.18
CA ASP A 11 -6.97 14.66 -4.13
C ASP A 11 -7.24 14.18 -5.55
N GLN A 12 -8.31 14.69 -6.16
CA GLN A 12 -8.71 14.32 -7.52
C GLN A 12 -7.68 14.72 -8.60
N ASN A 13 -6.70 15.56 -8.26
CA ASN A 13 -5.58 15.88 -9.14
C ASN A 13 -4.42 14.87 -9.03
N GLN A 14 -4.43 14.00 -8.02
CA GLN A 14 -3.35 13.05 -7.72
C GLN A 14 -3.80 11.62 -7.98
N ILE A 15 -3.99 11.31 -9.25
CA ILE A 15 -4.60 10.06 -9.71
C ILE A 15 -3.54 8.96 -9.78
N LEU A 16 -3.85 7.82 -9.15
CA LEU A 16 -3.03 6.63 -9.15
C LEU A 16 -3.65 5.47 -9.93
N GLY A 17 -4.98 5.43 -10.05
CA GLY A 17 -5.60 4.33 -10.78
C GLY A 17 -7.12 4.39 -10.87
N ARG A 18 -7.69 3.45 -11.62
CA ARG A 18 -9.14 3.32 -11.79
C ARG A 18 -9.55 1.85 -11.78
N ASN A 19 -10.69 1.60 -11.13
CA ASN A 19 -11.25 0.25 -10.99
C ASN A 19 -11.45 -0.39 -12.38
N GLY A 20 -10.98 -1.62 -12.55
CA GLY A 20 -11.03 -2.35 -13.81
C GLY A 20 -9.94 -1.98 -14.83
N VAL A 21 -9.03 -1.05 -14.50
CA VAL A 21 -7.85 -0.73 -15.33
C VAL A 21 -6.59 -1.20 -14.63
N ASN A 22 -6.28 -0.62 -13.47
CA ASN A 22 -5.11 -0.94 -12.66
C ASN A 22 -5.41 -0.94 -11.15
N LEU A 23 -6.70 -0.86 -10.80
CA LEU A 23 -7.22 -0.99 -9.44
C LEU A 23 -8.23 -2.13 -9.44
N GLU A 24 -8.12 -2.99 -8.44
CA GLU A 24 -9.08 -4.05 -8.14
C GLU A 24 -9.60 -3.85 -6.72
N LEU A 25 -10.90 -4.06 -6.53
CA LEU A 25 -11.59 -3.94 -5.24
C LEU A 25 -12.24 -5.29 -4.90
N SER A 26 -12.10 -5.70 -3.65
CA SER A 26 -12.69 -6.93 -3.11
C SER A 26 -13.07 -6.70 -1.64
N VAL A 27 -14.05 -7.45 -1.16
CA VAL A 27 -14.42 -7.45 0.26
C VAL A 27 -14.10 -8.83 0.82
N ASP A 28 -13.47 -8.87 1.99
CA ASP A 28 -13.23 -10.09 2.75
C ASP A 28 -13.79 -9.96 4.17
N ASP A 29 -13.56 -10.98 5.01
CA ASP A 29 -14.05 -11.04 6.38
C ASP A 29 -13.47 -9.94 7.29
N THR A 30 -12.39 -9.26 6.87
CA THR A 30 -11.78 -8.13 7.60
C THR A 30 -12.33 -6.79 7.12
N GLY A 31 -12.53 -6.62 5.81
CA GLY A 31 -13.13 -5.41 5.25
C GLY A 31 -12.88 -5.18 3.77
N LEU A 32 -12.87 -3.91 3.37
CA LEU A 32 -12.56 -3.52 1.99
C LEU A 32 -11.07 -3.68 1.71
N LYS A 33 -10.74 -4.55 0.77
CA LYS A 33 -9.40 -4.74 0.23
C LYS A 33 -9.31 -4.19 -1.17
N TYR A 34 -8.22 -3.49 -1.47
CA TYR A 34 -7.90 -3.09 -2.83
C TYR A 34 -6.47 -3.46 -3.22
N VAL A 35 -6.29 -3.72 -4.51
CA VAL A 35 -4.97 -3.93 -5.12
C VAL A 35 -4.79 -2.89 -6.20
N LEU A 36 -3.78 -2.05 -6.02
CA LEU A 36 -3.41 -1.02 -6.98
C LEU A 36 -2.07 -1.39 -7.61
N THR A 37 -2.00 -1.32 -8.93
CA THR A 37 -0.74 -1.30 -9.68
C THR A 37 -0.49 0.14 -10.13
N PRO A 38 0.30 0.95 -9.38
CA PRO A 38 0.51 2.35 -9.75
C PRO A 38 1.16 2.45 -11.13
N PRO A 39 0.74 3.41 -11.98
CA PRO A 39 1.40 3.66 -13.24
C PRO A 39 2.81 4.19 -12.99
N ASP A 40 3.70 4.06 -13.99
CA ASP A 40 5.07 4.60 -13.94
C ASP A 40 5.09 6.12 -14.14
N THR A 41 4.31 6.84 -13.34
CA THR A 41 4.32 8.30 -13.22
C THR A 41 5.20 8.71 -12.05
N GLN A 42 5.53 10.00 -11.97
CA GLN A 42 6.28 10.53 -10.83
C GLN A 42 5.57 10.21 -9.50
N LEU A 43 4.27 10.53 -9.42
CA LEU A 43 3.45 10.23 -8.25
C LEU A 43 3.41 8.72 -7.92
N GLY A 44 3.26 7.86 -8.93
CA GLY A 44 3.23 6.41 -8.73
C GLY A 44 4.54 5.85 -8.17
N ARG A 45 5.68 6.29 -8.72
CA ARG A 45 7.01 5.93 -8.21
C ARG A 45 7.23 6.45 -6.79
N ASP A 46 6.93 7.72 -6.55
CA ASP A 46 7.11 8.34 -5.24
C ASP A 46 6.26 7.65 -4.17
N LEU A 47 5.02 7.28 -4.50
CA LEU A 47 4.17 6.50 -3.61
C LEU A 47 4.82 5.15 -3.27
N VAL A 48 5.29 4.40 -4.27
CA VAL A 48 5.93 3.09 -4.06
C VAL A 48 7.15 3.21 -3.14
N GLU A 49 8.00 4.23 -3.35
CA GLU A 49 9.16 4.48 -2.51
C GLU A 49 8.77 4.88 -1.08
N ASN A 50 7.77 5.76 -0.92
CA ASN A 50 7.28 6.17 0.40
C ASN A 50 6.65 5.00 1.17
N VAL A 51 5.93 4.10 0.49
CA VAL A 51 5.41 2.87 1.11
C VAL A 51 6.55 1.92 1.48
N ARG A 52 7.56 1.77 0.63
CA ARG A 52 8.75 0.96 0.94
C ARG A 52 9.47 1.46 2.19
N ALA A 53 9.62 2.78 2.30
CA ALA A 53 10.27 3.43 3.44
C ALA A 53 9.41 3.43 4.72
N GLY A 54 8.14 3.02 4.64
CA GLY A 54 7.18 3.09 5.75
C GLY A 54 6.72 4.51 6.07
N ILE A 55 7.01 5.48 5.20
CA ILE A 55 6.54 6.88 5.33
C ILE A 55 5.03 6.94 5.12
N ILE A 56 4.51 6.18 4.16
CA ILE A 56 3.08 5.98 3.93
C ILE A 56 2.77 4.52 4.22
N SER A 57 1.92 4.27 5.20
CA SER A 57 1.56 2.91 5.62
C SER A 57 0.06 2.71 5.83
N GLN A 58 -0.75 3.74 5.61
CA GLN A 58 -2.19 3.74 5.91
C GLN A 58 -3.01 4.21 4.70
N SER A 59 -4.31 3.88 4.73
CA SER A 59 -5.24 4.15 3.63
C SER A 59 -6.55 4.72 4.14
N SER A 60 -7.38 5.18 3.23
CA SER A 60 -8.73 5.62 3.50
C SER A 60 -9.58 5.38 2.27
N PHE A 61 -10.90 5.45 2.43
CA PHE A 61 -11.84 5.26 1.34
C PHE A 61 -13.06 6.15 1.55
N ALA A 62 -13.54 6.75 0.47
CA ALA A 62 -14.76 7.55 0.49
C ALA A 62 -15.93 6.72 -0.03
N PHE A 63 -17.03 6.72 0.71
CA PHE A 63 -18.22 5.92 0.38
C PHE A 63 -19.52 6.63 0.74
N SER A 64 -20.61 6.19 0.12
CA SER A 64 -21.99 6.45 0.55
C SER A 64 -22.61 5.18 1.11
N ILE A 65 -23.53 5.36 2.06
CA ILE A 65 -24.43 4.31 2.52
C ILE A 65 -25.75 4.39 1.75
N THR A 66 -26.49 3.29 1.75
CA THR A 66 -27.86 3.25 1.23
C THR A 66 -28.81 4.03 2.17
N ASP A 67 -29.94 4.49 1.63
CA ASP A 67 -31.02 5.16 2.40
C ASP A 67 -31.84 4.17 3.26
N ASP A 68 -31.50 2.88 3.27
CA ASP A 68 -32.11 1.89 4.14
C ASP A 68 -31.92 2.27 5.62
N SER A 69 -32.99 2.21 6.42
CA SER A 69 -32.96 2.53 7.84
C SER A 69 -32.03 1.63 8.65
N ASP A 70 -31.75 0.41 8.15
CA ASP A 70 -30.82 -0.53 8.76
C ASP A 70 -29.38 -0.42 8.20
N ALA A 71 -29.11 0.54 7.31
CA ALA A 71 -27.79 0.74 6.70
C ALA A 71 -26.71 1.14 7.70
N GLU A 72 -27.10 1.86 8.76
CA GLU A 72 -26.21 2.28 9.83
C GLU A 72 -26.86 2.20 11.20
N LYS A 73 -26.02 2.10 12.23
CA LYS A 73 -26.45 2.19 13.62
C LYS A 73 -25.49 3.08 14.38
N TRP A 74 -26.04 4.10 15.03
CA TRP A 74 -25.32 4.91 15.99
C TRP A 74 -25.53 4.36 17.39
N THR A 75 -24.45 4.17 18.13
CA THR A 75 -24.45 3.75 19.52
C THR A 75 -23.60 4.71 20.34
N ARG A 76 -23.88 4.80 21.62
CA ARG A 76 -23.10 5.59 22.55
C ARG A 76 -22.87 4.73 23.78
N ASP A 77 -21.66 4.77 24.30
CA ASP A 77 -21.38 4.14 25.58
C ASP A 77 -22.18 4.88 26.67
N GLY A 78 -22.51 4.22 27.79
CA GLY A 78 -23.45 4.75 28.81
C GLY A 78 -23.02 6.05 29.51
N ASP A 79 -21.93 6.68 29.08
CA ASP A 79 -21.43 7.96 29.52
C ASP A 79 -21.96 9.09 28.61
N ALA A 80 -22.54 10.12 29.22
CA ALA A 80 -23.11 11.28 28.55
C ALA A 80 -22.05 12.21 27.91
N GLU A 81 -20.75 11.93 28.05
CA GLU A 81 -19.65 12.61 27.36
C GLU A 81 -18.92 11.71 26.35
N ALA A 82 -19.24 10.41 26.27
CA ALA A 82 -18.59 9.52 25.31
C ALA A 82 -18.95 9.89 23.85
N PRO A 83 -18.01 9.75 22.89
CA PRO A 83 -18.30 9.94 21.48
C PRO A 83 -19.29 8.89 20.96
N TYR A 84 -20.01 9.22 19.89
CA TYR A 84 -20.87 8.26 19.22
C TYR A 84 -20.04 7.29 18.38
N ASN A 85 -20.35 6.00 18.51
CA ASN A 85 -19.84 4.93 17.67
C ASN A 85 -20.81 4.69 16.50
N ARG A 86 -20.30 4.75 15.27
CA ARG A 86 -21.06 4.50 14.04
C ARG A 86 -20.72 3.12 13.49
N LEU A 87 -21.72 2.25 13.41
CA LEU A 87 -21.62 0.96 12.74
C LEU A 87 -22.26 1.06 11.36
N ILE A 88 -21.48 0.84 10.29
CA ILE A 88 -21.98 0.76 8.92
C ILE A 88 -22.27 -0.70 8.58
N ARG A 89 -23.47 -0.99 8.11
CA ARG A 89 -23.90 -2.34 7.69
C ARG A 89 -23.98 -2.49 6.19
N MET A 90 -24.32 -1.42 5.48
CA MET A 90 -24.56 -1.45 4.03
C MET A 90 -23.93 -0.25 3.34
N ILE A 91 -23.00 -0.52 2.44
CA ILE A 91 -22.36 0.47 1.58
C ILE A 91 -23.09 0.45 0.23
N ASP A 92 -23.52 1.62 -0.23
CA ASP A 92 -24.11 1.80 -1.55
C ASP A 92 -23.01 1.92 -2.61
N ARG A 93 -22.06 2.83 -2.39
CA ARG A 93 -21.03 3.14 -3.38
C ARG A 93 -19.70 3.48 -2.74
N ILE A 94 -18.61 2.98 -3.35
CA ILE A 94 -17.25 3.45 -3.10
C ILE A 94 -16.86 4.43 -4.22
N TYR A 95 -16.45 5.64 -3.83
CA TYR A 95 -16.02 6.70 -4.73
C TYR A 95 -14.52 6.60 -4.99
N ASP A 96 -13.73 6.47 -3.93
CA ASP A 96 -12.28 6.34 -4.05
C ASP A 96 -11.68 5.54 -2.89
N VAL A 97 -10.48 5.04 -3.14
CA VAL A 97 -9.55 4.51 -2.15
C VAL A 97 -8.25 5.27 -2.27
N SER A 98 -7.61 5.59 -1.15
CA SER A 98 -6.47 6.49 -1.15
C SER A 98 -5.44 6.09 -0.10
N PRO A 99 -4.16 5.84 -0.48
CA PRO A 99 -3.06 5.97 0.47
C PRO A 99 -3.06 7.40 1.02
N VAL A 100 -2.96 7.51 2.34
CA VAL A 100 -3.07 8.81 3.03
C VAL A 100 -1.96 8.99 4.06
N THR A 101 -1.61 10.25 4.32
CA THR A 101 -0.69 10.61 5.42
C THR A 101 -1.39 10.69 6.77
N THR A 102 -2.71 10.90 6.76
CA THR A 102 -3.54 11.01 7.96
C THR A 102 -4.82 10.21 7.74
N PRO A 103 -4.94 8.99 8.29
CA PRO A 103 -6.12 8.16 8.05
C PRO A 103 -7.32 8.60 8.89
N ALA A 104 -8.52 8.40 8.34
CA ALA A 104 -9.75 8.41 9.12
C ALA A 104 -9.92 7.12 9.94
N TYR A 105 -9.29 6.02 9.50
CA TYR A 105 -9.38 4.69 10.09
C TYR A 105 -7.99 4.20 10.50
N PRO A 106 -7.66 4.18 11.80
CA PRO A 106 -6.30 3.87 12.26
C PRO A 106 -5.86 2.44 11.92
N ASP A 107 -6.80 1.51 11.77
CA ASP A 107 -6.54 0.09 11.49
C ASP A 107 -6.32 -0.22 9.99
N THR A 108 -6.28 0.81 9.14
CA THR A 108 -6.00 0.61 7.70
C THR A 108 -4.52 0.42 7.45
N GLU A 109 -4.20 -0.38 6.44
CA GLU A 109 -2.82 -0.70 6.10
C GLU A 109 -2.57 -0.65 4.59
N VAL A 110 -1.43 -0.09 4.20
CA VAL A 110 -0.88 -0.11 2.84
C VAL A 110 0.46 -0.82 2.86
N LYS A 111 0.60 -1.83 2.02
CA LYS A 111 1.82 -2.63 1.87
C LYS A 111 2.17 -2.80 0.40
N LEU A 112 3.47 -2.92 0.12
CA LEU A 112 3.92 -3.40 -1.18
C LEU A 112 3.57 -4.89 -1.33
N GLY A 113 2.97 -5.24 -2.46
CA GLY A 113 2.69 -6.63 -2.80
C GLY A 113 3.96 -7.47 -2.83
N THR A 114 3.89 -8.71 -2.35
CA THR A 114 5.03 -9.65 -2.28
C THR A 114 5.71 -9.88 -3.62
N ARG A 115 4.95 -9.96 -4.73
CA ARG A 115 5.51 -10.09 -6.08
C ARG A 115 6.37 -8.88 -6.49
N SER A 116 5.97 -7.68 -6.09
CA SER A 116 6.73 -6.46 -6.32
C SER A 116 7.98 -6.43 -5.45
N LEU A 117 7.91 -6.88 -4.19
CA LEU A 117 9.09 -7.00 -3.32
C LEU A 117 10.13 -7.98 -3.88
N ASP A 118 9.70 -9.13 -4.41
CA ASP A 118 10.63 -10.10 -5.00
C ASP A 118 11.27 -9.58 -6.29
N GLN A 119 10.50 -8.89 -7.14
CA GLN A 119 11.04 -8.21 -8.33
C GLN A 119 11.99 -7.07 -7.97
N LEU A 120 11.68 -6.29 -6.92
CA LEU A 120 12.54 -5.22 -6.44
C LEU A 120 13.85 -5.76 -5.85
N LYS A 121 13.77 -6.80 -5.02
CA LYS A 121 14.97 -7.51 -4.52
C LYS A 121 15.82 -8.06 -5.66
N ALA A 122 15.20 -8.52 -6.75
CA ALA A 122 15.91 -8.98 -7.93
C ALA A 122 16.59 -7.82 -8.71
N LEU A 123 16.01 -6.63 -8.72
CA LEU A 123 16.60 -5.41 -9.30
C LEU A 123 17.72 -4.82 -8.43
N GLU A 124 17.62 -4.94 -7.10
CA GLU A 124 18.66 -4.54 -6.16
C GLU A 124 19.86 -5.49 -6.15
N GLN A 125 19.73 -6.70 -6.72
CA GLN A 125 20.89 -7.58 -6.84
C GLN A 125 21.88 -7.01 -7.84
N PRO A 126 23.17 -6.85 -7.45
CA PRO A 126 24.19 -6.41 -8.37
C PRO A 126 24.25 -7.38 -9.56
N PRO A 127 24.43 -6.90 -10.80
CA PRO A 127 24.53 -7.75 -11.98
C PRO A 127 25.52 -8.91 -11.78
N LYS A 128 25.27 -10.07 -12.40
CA LYS A 128 26.11 -11.27 -12.23
C LYS A 128 27.61 -10.98 -12.35
N TRP A 129 28.01 -10.12 -13.28
CA TRP A 129 29.42 -9.74 -13.46
C TRP A 129 30.03 -8.99 -12.27
N GLN A 130 29.23 -8.19 -11.53
CA GLN A 130 29.68 -7.55 -10.29
C GLN A 130 29.85 -8.57 -9.17
N GLN A 131 28.93 -9.55 -9.07
CA GLN A 131 29.01 -10.63 -8.10
C GLN A 131 30.24 -11.53 -8.36
N GLU A 132 30.48 -11.88 -9.62
CA GLU A 132 31.65 -12.64 -10.06
C GLU A 132 32.96 -11.89 -9.80
N ARG A 133 33.01 -10.60 -10.12
CA ARG A 133 34.16 -9.73 -9.81
C ARG A 133 34.43 -9.68 -8.31
N GLN A 134 33.40 -9.54 -7.47
CA GLN A 134 33.57 -9.51 -6.02
C GLN A 134 34.06 -10.84 -5.47
N LYS A 135 33.59 -11.98 -6.01
CA LYS A 135 34.12 -13.30 -5.67
C LYS A 135 35.60 -13.43 -6.01
N MET A 136 35.99 -13.09 -7.25
CA MET A 136 37.40 -13.13 -7.66
C MET A 136 38.28 -12.23 -6.79
N LEU A 137 37.83 -11.03 -6.45
CA LEU A 137 38.57 -10.12 -5.57
C LEU A 137 38.74 -10.71 -4.16
N ASN A 138 37.73 -11.39 -3.64
CA ASN A 138 37.81 -12.04 -2.34
C ASN A 138 38.74 -13.26 -2.37
N GLU A 139 38.75 -14.03 -3.47
CA GLU A 139 39.67 -15.14 -3.70
C GLU A 139 41.12 -14.66 -3.80
N LEU A 140 41.40 -13.64 -4.60
CA LEU A 140 42.73 -13.04 -4.69
C LEU A 140 43.23 -12.52 -3.34
N LYS A 141 42.38 -11.80 -2.60
CA LYS A 141 42.73 -11.33 -1.25
C LYS A 141 43.06 -12.50 -0.32
N ARG A 142 42.32 -13.61 -0.43
CA ARG A 142 42.54 -14.81 0.38
C ARG A 142 43.86 -15.49 0.00
N GLU A 143 44.18 -15.58 -1.28
CA GLU A 143 45.45 -16.12 -1.77
C GLU A 143 46.64 -15.25 -1.37
N ASP A 144 46.53 -13.92 -1.48
CA ASP A 144 47.57 -12.99 -1.03
C ASP A 144 47.80 -13.07 0.49
N LEU A 145 46.73 -13.18 1.28
CA LEU A 145 46.81 -13.44 2.72
C LEU A 145 47.55 -14.74 3.03
N LEU A 146 47.29 -15.80 2.26
CA LEU A 146 47.97 -17.10 2.41
C LEU A 146 49.43 -17.06 1.97
N ARG A 147 49.76 -16.27 0.94
CA ARG A 147 51.15 -16.07 0.47
C ARG A 147 51.98 -15.21 1.41
N GLY A 148 51.37 -14.27 2.13
CA GLY A 148 52.05 -13.44 3.15
C GLY A 148 52.31 -14.15 4.48
N LEU A 149 51.84 -15.40 4.64
CA LEU A 149 52.00 -16.22 5.86
C LEU A 149 53.15 -17.24 5.76
N PHE A 150 53.88 -17.29 4.64
CA PHE A 150 55.08 -18.11 4.41
C PHE A 150 56.24 -17.24 3.91
#